data_AF-A0A3N1B198-F1
#
_entry.id   AF-A0A3N1B198-F1
#
_cell.length_a   1.000
_cell.length_b   1.000
_cell.length_c   1.000
_cell.angle_alpha   90.00
_cell.angle_beta   90.00
_cell.angle_gamma   90.00
#
_symmetry.space_group_name_H-M   'P 1'
#
loop_
_entity.id
_entity.type
_entity.pdbx_description
1 polymer ?
#
loop_
_entity_poly.entity_id
_entity_poly.type
_entity_poly.pdbx_seq_one_letter_code
_entity_poly.pdbx_strand_id
1 'polypeptide(L)'
;MSEPDLDRRPPISASSPDGAIWADTTDGTDLRISFSYAAYGRYTDDTLAHQLSRLGQAMWVAFQRSQDELHERRSAAFRVVVDPPARPEQTPGQAAYTRALNEVVASGGSPDGSITVRTTGALSWTVLLAEGTVTRLGESTFVSQLTAAVQAMLADRERKIAALKAEFLDLGVPKRWTALLNHLRSHNRAQA
;
A
#
# COMPACT_ATOMS: atom_id res chain seq x y z
N MET A 1 -8.93 20.70 29.23
CA MET A 1 -7.68 20.32 28.56
C MET A 1 -7.84 18.85 28.23
N SER A 2 -8.26 18.51 27.00
CA SER A 2 -8.53 17.12 26.62
C SER A 2 -7.21 16.34 26.63
N GLU A 3 -7.21 15.14 27.21
CA GLU A 3 -6.07 14.22 27.09
C GLU A 3 -5.74 14.04 25.59
N PRO A 4 -4.45 14.07 25.22
CA PRO A 4 -4.07 13.74 23.86
C PRO A 4 -4.49 12.29 23.58
N ASP A 5 -5.38 12.12 22.60
CA ASP A 5 -5.77 10.79 22.13
C ASP A 5 -4.55 10.13 21.48
N LEU A 6 -3.84 9.31 22.25
CA LEU A 6 -2.61 8.63 21.86
C LEU A 6 -2.84 7.60 20.76
N ASP A 7 -4.09 7.21 20.51
CA ASP A 7 -4.47 6.27 19.46
C ASP A 7 -5.00 6.96 18.19
N ARG A 8 -5.17 8.29 18.21
CA ARG A 8 -5.57 9.04 17.01
C ARG A 8 -4.47 8.99 15.97
N ARG A 9 -4.73 8.27 14.88
CA ARG A 9 -3.85 8.20 13.71
C ARG A 9 -3.68 9.58 13.07
N PRO A 10 -2.44 9.98 12.73
CA PRO A 10 -2.22 11.12 11.85
C PRO A 10 -2.95 10.88 10.51
N PRO A 11 -3.63 11.89 9.94
CA PRO A 11 -4.25 11.76 8.63
C PRO A 11 -3.18 11.43 7.57
N ILE A 12 -3.49 10.48 6.70
CA ILE A 12 -2.60 10.10 5.60
C ILE A 12 -3.16 10.75 4.35
N SER A 13 -2.40 11.66 3.75
CA SER A 13 -2.80 12.34 2.52
C SER A 13 -1.61 12.59 1.62
N ALA A 14 -1.85 12.58 0.32
CA ALA A 14 -0.86 12.95 -0.69
C ALA A 14 -1.54 13.53 -1.93
N SER A 15 -0.73 14.16 -2.79
CA SER A 15 -1.15 14.64 -4.10
C SER A 15 -0.30 14.02 -5.20
N SER A 16 -0.85 13.98 -6.42
CA SER A 16 -0.07 13.69 -7.62
C SER A 16 1.03 14.75 -7.82
N PRO A 17 2.10 14.43 -8.56
CA PRO A 17 3.16 15.37 -8.93
C PRO A 17 2.68 16.69 -9.54
N ASP A 18 1.61 16.65 -10.36
CA ASP A 18 1.01 17.84 -10.97
C ASP A 18 0.02 18.58 -10.05
N GLY A 19 -0.23 18.05 -8.85
CA GLY A 19 -1.12 18.62 -7.86
C GLY A 19 -2.61 18.57 -8.24
N ALA A 20 -2.99 17.86 -9.29
CA ALA A 20 -4.37 17.84 -9.78
C ALA A 20 -5.19 16.62 -9.29
N ILE A 21 -4.55 15.66 -8.63
CA ILE A 21 -5.18 14.50 -8.00
C ILE A 21 -4.78 14.48 -6.52
N TRP A 22 -5.74 14.24 -5.63
CA TRP A 22 -5.50 14.07 -4.21
C TRP A 22 -6.06 12.76 -3.72
N ALA A 23 -5.37 12.18 -2.74
CA ALA A 23 -5.88 11.06 -1.99
C ALA A 23 -5.70 11.30 -0.50
N ASP A 24 -6.68 10.84 0.28
CA ASP A 24 -6.64 10.84 1.73
C ASP A 24 -7.26 9.56 2.31
N THR A 25 -6.77 9.17 3.48
CA THR A 25 -7.30 8.06 4.26
C THR A 25 -6.94 8.23 5.73
N THR A 26 -7.78 7.71 6.62
CA THR A 26 -7.59 7.75 8.07
C THR A 26 -6.89 6.49 8.60
N ASP A 27 -7.16 5.35 7.99
CA ASP A 27 -6.66 4.05 8.45
C ASP A 27 -6.05 3.18 7.35
N GLY A 28 -6.08 3.65 6.10
CA GLY A 28 -5.62 2.89 4.93
C GLY A 28 -6.73 2.09 4.23
N THR A 29 -7.95 2.07 4.79
CA THR A 29 -9.10 1.33 4.24
C THR A 29 -10.14 2.26 3.63
N ASP A 30 -10.41 3.42 4.23
CA ASP A 30 -11.30 4.44 3.64
C ASP A 30 -10.49 5.37 2.73
N LEU A 31 -10.20 4.91 1.51
CA LEU A 31 -9.43 5.66 0.53
C LEU A 31 -10.36 6.59 -0.26
N ARG A 32 -10.17 7.89 -0.08
CA ARG A 32 -10.82 8.91 -0.90
C ARG A 32 -9.85 9.40 -1.97
N ILE A 33 -10.33 9.51 -3.21
CA ILE A 33 -9.58 10.07 -4.34
C ILE A 33 -10.42 11.16 -4.96
N SER A 34 -9.82 12.32 -5.22
CA SER A 34 -10.50 13.48 -5.81
C SER A 34 -9.63 14.12 -6.88
N PHE A 35 -10.28 14.65 -7.92
CA PHE A 35 -9.64 15.43 -8.96
C PHE A 35 -9.89 16.93 -8.77
N SER A 36 -8.94 17.74 -9.22
CA SER A 36 -9.14 19.15 -9.48
C SER A 36 -10.29 19.35 -10.45
N TYR A 37 -10.94 20.51 -10.38
CA TYR A 37 -12.02 20.87 -11.30
C TYR A 37 -11.59 20.66 -12.75
N ALA A 38 -12.34 19.81 -13.47
CA ALA A 38 -12.12 19.45 -14.86
C ALA A 38 -10.72 18.90 -15.18
N ALA A 39 -9.97 18.40 -14.20
CA ALA A 39 -8.65 17.81 -14.43
C ALA A 39 -8.74 16.44 -15.09
N TYR A 40 -9.71 15.61 -14.69
CA TYR A 40 -9.89 14.25 -15.20
C TYR A 40 -9.92 14.20 -16.74
N GLY A 41 -10.75 15.03 -17.36
CA GLY A 41 -10.92 15.07 -18.81
C GLY A 41 -9.73 15.62 -19.60
N ARG A 42 -8.67 16.10 -18.94
CA ARG A 42 -7.43 16.58 -19.60
C ARG A 42 -6.38 15.50 -19.73
N TYR A 43 -6.53 14.39 -19.03
CA TYR A 43 -5.56 13.31 -19.07
C TYR A 43 -5.79 12.39 -20.27
N THR A 44 -4.70 11.81 -20.73
CA THR A 44 -4.68 10.56 -21.49
C THR A 44 -4.58 9.38 -20.52
N ASP A 45 -4.83 8.15 -21.00
CA ASP A 45 -4.64 6.95 -20.20
C ASP A 45 -3.22 6.88 -19.62
N ASP A 46 -2.20 7.09 -20.45
CA ASP A 46 -0.78 7.03 -20.03
C ASP A 46 -0.43 8.08 -18.98
N THR A 47 -0.87 9.33 -19.18
CA THR A 47 -0.56 10.42 -18.25
C THR A 47 -1.28 10.22 -16.93
N LEU A 48 -2.54 9.80 -16.94
CA LEU A 48 -3.29 9.48 -15.73
C LEU A 48 -2.67 8.29 -14.98
N ALA A 49 -2.35 7.21 -15.68
CA ALA A 49 -1.69 6.03 -15.13
C ALA A 49 -0.36 6.41 -14.44
N HIS A 50 0.43 7.29 -15.07
CA HIS A 50 1.66 7.81 -14.49
C HIS A 50 1.40 8.62 -13.21
N GLN A 51 0.48 9.59 -13.25
CA GLN A 51 0.16 10.41 -12.07
C GLN A 51 -0.35 9.56 -10.90
N LEU A 52 -1.20 8.57 -11.17
CA LEU A 52 -1.73 7.66 -10.15
C LEU A 52 -0.66 6.74 -9.57
N SER A 53 0.27 6.26 -10.39
CA SER A 53 1.42 5.47 -9.92
C SER A 53 2.27 6.27 -8.92
N ARG A 54 2.52 7.55 -9.22
CA ARG A 54 3.27 8.47 -8.35
C ARG A 54 2.50 8.85 -7.11
N LEU A 55 1.18 9.05 -7.21
CA LEU A 55 0.30 9.28 -6.08
C LEU A 55 0.30 8.07 -5.12
N GLY A 56 0.22 6.84 -5.65
CA GLY A 56 0.28 5.62 -4.83
C GLY A 56 1.59 5.52 -4.04
N GLN A 57 2.72 5.83 -4.67
CA GLN A 57 4.02 5.89 -4.00
C GLN A 57 4.04 6.97 -2.89
N ALA A 58 3.51 8.16 -3.16
CA ALA A 58 3.45 9.24 -2.18
C ALA A 58 2.55 8.88 -0.98
N MET A 59 1.39 8.25 -1.23
CA MET A 59 0.50 7.74 -0.19
C MET A 59 1.18 6.69 0.68
N TRP A 60 1.98 5.79 0.10
CA TRP A 60 2.74 4.81 0.87
C TRP A 60 3.78 5.48 1.80
N VAL A 61 4.51 6.47 1.30
CA VAL A 61 5.47 7.24 2.13
C VAL A 61 4.74 7.97 3.27
N ALA A 62 3.59 8.57 2.99
CA ALA A 62 2.76 9.21 4.02
C ALA A 62 2.24 8.20 5.06
N PHE A 63 1.84 7.00 4.62
CA PHE A 63 1.44 5.90 5.50
C PHE A 63 2.59 5.44 6.42
N GLN A 64 3.81 5.29 5.87
CA GLN A 64 4.99 4.92 6.66
C GLN A 64 5.31 5.96 7.74
N ARG A 65 5.33 7.25 7.37
CA ARG A 65 5.53 8.34 8.35
C ARG A 65 4.49 8.32 9.46
N SER A 66 3.22 8.09 9.11
CA SER A 66 2.14 7.94 10.09
C SER A 66 2.36 6.75 11.05
N GLN A 67 2.89 5.62 10.56
CA GLN A 67 3.26 4.50 11.45
C GLN A 67 4.43 4.84 12.37
N ASP A 68 5.46 5.50 11.85
CA ASP A 68 6.65 5.88 12.62
C ASP A 68 6.26 6.86 13.74
N GLU A 69 5.43 7.86 13.44
CA GLU A 69 4.91 8.80 14.43
C GLU A 69 4.09 8.12 15.54
N LEU A 70 3.24 7.14 15.19
CA LEU A 70 2.49 6.37 16.18
C LEU A 70 3.42 5.56 17.08
N HIS A 71 4.45 4.94 16.49
CA HIS A 71 5.43 4.17 17.22
C HIS A 71 6.22 5.04 18.20
N GLU A 72 6.66 6.22 17.76
CA GLU A 72 7.33 7.21 18.62
C GLU A 72 6.42 7.68 19.77
N ARG A 73 5.16 8.03 19.49
CA ARG A 73 4.19 8.46 20.52
C ARG A 73 3.96 7.38 21.57
N ARG A 74 3.76 6.13 21.13
CA ARG A 74 3.60 4.99 22.05
C ARG A 74 4.85 4.78 22.89
N SER A 75 6.03 4.80 22.27
CA SER A 75 7.30 4.63 22.99
C SER A 75 7.55 5.76 24.01
N ALA A 76 7.16 6.99 23.68
CA ALA A 76 7.26 8.14 24.59
C ALA A 76 6.26 8.07 25.75
N ALA A 77 5.07 7.50 25.54
CA ALA A 77 4.08 7.29 26.60
C ALA A 77 4.52 6.21 27.62
N PHE A 78 5.29 5.20 27.18
CA PHE A 78 5.83 4.15 28.02
C PHE A 78 7.23 4.46 28.59
N ARG A 79 7.49 5.71 29.04
CA ARG A 79 8.75 6.10 29.71
C ARG A 79 8.99 5.33 31.03
N VAL A 80 9.38 4.06 30.91
CA VAL A 80 10.36 3.44 31.79
C VAL A 80 11.70 3.88 31.21
N VAL A 81 12.55 4.51 32.03
CA VAL A 81 13.96 4.75 31.69
C VAL A 81 14.63 3.39 31.60
N VAL A 82 14.52 2.76 30.44
CA VAL A 82 15.39 1.65 30.04
C VAL A 82 16.50 2.32 29.26
N ASP A 83 17.75 2.13 29.70
CA ASP A 83 18.94 2.44 28.90
C ASP A 83 18.66 2.07 27.43
N PRO A 84 19.09 2.88 26.43
CA PRO A 84 18.80 2.58 25.05
C PRO A 84 19.25 1.14 24.79
N PRO A 85 18.32 0.19 24.51
CA PRO A 85 18.75 -1.15 24.21
C PRO A 85 19.67 -1.01 23.01
N ALA A 86 20.91 -1.50 23.15
CA ALA A 86 21.82 -1.64 22.03
C ALA A 86 20.99 -2.17 20.86
N ARG A 87 20.97 -1.42 19.74
CA ARG A 87 20.10 -1.68 18.58
C ARG A 87 20.04 -3.20 18.41
N PRO A 88 18.88 -3.85 18.68
CA PRO A 88 18.86 -5.30 18.83
C PRO A 88 19.49 -5.88 17.58
N GLU A 89 20.55 -6.67 17.75
CA GLU A 89 21.22 -7.32 16.63
C GLU A 89 20.12 -8.00 15.82
N GLN A 90 19.95 -7.56 14.57
CA GLN A 90 18.95 -8.15 13.70
C GLN A 90 19.27 -9.63 13.61
N THR A 91 18.43 -10.45 14.22
CA THR A 91 18.59 -11.89 14.10
C THR A 91 18.52 -12.23 12.60
N PRO A 92 19.30 -13.21 12.10
CA PRO A 92 19.27 -13.57 10.68
C PRO A 92 17.85 -13.81 10.13
N GLY A 93 16.92 -14.29 10.98
CA GLY A 93 15.51 -14.44 10.65
C GLY A 93 14.76 -13.12 10.42
N GLN A 94 15.05 -12.06 11.18
CA GLN A 94 14.46 -10.73 10.98
C GLN A 94 14.93 -10.07 9.68
N ALA A 95 16.22 -10.23 9.34
CA ALA A 95 16.76 -9.70 8.08
C ALA A 95 16.16 -10.42 6.86
N ALA A 96 16.01 -11.75 6.93
CA ALA A 96 15.38 -12.55 5.88
C ALA A 96 13.88 -12.22 5.72
N TYR A 97 13.15 -12.05 6.83
CA TYR A 97 11.75 -11.63 6.82
C TYR A 97 11.58 -10.22 6.22
N THR A 98 12.44 -9.26 6.60
CA THR A 98 12.42 -7.90 6.04
C THR A 98 12.68 -7.89 4.54
N ARG A 99 13.65 -8.70 4.07
CA ARG A 99 13.91 -8.88 2.64
C ARG A 99 12.70 -9.46 1.92
N ALA A 100 12.10 -10.52 2.47
CA ALA A 100 10.91 -11.15 1.90
C ALA A 100 9.73 -10.18 1.81
N LEU A 101 9.53 -9.31 2.81
CA LEU A 101 8.52 -8.26 2.77
C LEU A 101 8.76 -7.25 1.63
N ASN A 102 10.02 -6.85 1.41
CA ASN A 102 10.39 -5.92 0.33
C ASN A 102 10.26 -6.54 -1.07
N GLU A 103 10.13 -7.85 -1.16
CA GLU A 103 9.92 -8.59 -2.41
C GLU A 103 8.45 -8.97 -2.65
N VAL A 104 7.53 -8.63 -1.74
CA VAL A 104 6.10 -8.94 -1.93
C VAL A 104 5.57 -8.18 -3.13
N VAL A 105 5.22 -8.91 -4.19
CA VAL A 105 4.44 -8.37 -5.31
C VAL A 105 2.96 -8.59 -5.02
N ALA A 106 2.17 -7.52 -5.01
CA ALA A 106 0.71 -7.58 -4.88
C ALA A 106 0.03 -6.88 -6.07
N SER A 107 -1.15 -7.36 -6.43
CA SER A 107 -1.90 -6.84 -7.58
C SER A 107 -3.40 -6.90 -7.36
N GLY A 108 -4.13 -5.96 -7.94
CA GLY A 108 -5.57 -5.90 -7.94
C GLY A 108 -6.09 -5.28 -9.23
N GLY A 109 -7.23 -5.77 -9.70
CA GLY A 109 -7.91 -5.26 -10.90
C GLY A 109 -9.27 -4.70 -10.55
N SER A 110 -9.73 -3.74 -11.34
CA SER A 110 -11.12 -3.27 -11.28
C SER A 110 -12.06 -4.39 -11.78
N PRO A 111 -13.32 -4.44 -11.30
CA PRO A 111 -14.30 -5.43 -11.74
C PRO A 111 -14.48 -5.54 -13.26
N ASP A 112 -14.36 -4.43 -13.99
CA ASP A 112 -14.49 -4.39 -15.45
C ASP A 112 -13.18 -4.61 -16.21
N GLY A 113 -12.06 -4.82 -15.49
CA GLY A 113 -10.73 -5.01 -16.07
C GLY A 113 -10.08 -3.76 -16.64
N SER A 114 -10.70 -2.57 -16.49
CA SER A 114 -10.16 -1.31 -17.04
C SER A 114 -8.94 -0.79 -16.30
N ILE A 115 -8.77 -1.15 -15.03
CA ILE A 115 -7.68 -0.65 -14.18
C ILE A 115 -6.99 -1.82 -13.52
N THR A 116 -5.66 -1.85 -13.58
CA THR A 116 -4.83 -2.76 -12.81
C THR A 116 -3.88 -1.96 -11.94
N VAL A 117 -3.83 -2.29 -10.66
CA VAL A 117 -2.90 -1.70 -9.68
C VAL A 117 -1.96 -2.79 -9.21
N ARG A 118 -0.67 -2.49 -9.19
CA ARG A 118 0.37 -3.40 -8.75
C ARG A 118 1.35 -2.68 -7.83
N THR A 119 1.88 -3.42 -6.86
CA THR A 119 3.00 -2.97 -6.06
C THR A 119 4.04 -4.06 -5.84
N THR A 120 5.31 -3.66 -5.67
CA THR A 120 6.42 -4.53 -5.22
C THR A 120 7.05 -3.93 -3.98
N GLY A 121 7.09 -4.69 -2.89
CA GLY A 121 7.66 -4.27 -1.60
C GLY A 121 6.97 -3.06 -0.97
N ALA A 122 5.81 -2.66 -1.52
CA ALA A 122 5.19 -1.36 -1.30
C ALA A 122 6.05 -0.15 -1.73
N LEU A 123 7.23 -0.36 -2.34
CA LEU A 123 8.16 0.69 -2.79
C LEU A 123 7.88 1.13 -4.23
N SER A 124 7.53 0.18 -5.09
CA SER A 124 7.14 0.45 -6.47
C SER A 124 5.65 0.33 -6.61
N TRP A 125 5.00 1.35 -7.17
CA TRP A 125 3.57 1.39 -7.43
C TRP A 125 3.36 1.60 -8.92
N THR A 126 2.50 0.80 -9.52
CA THR A 126 2.19 0.86 -10.94
C THR A 126 0.69 0.76 -11.12
N VAL A 127 0.13 1.74 -11.80
CA VAL A 127 -1.25 1.74 -12.28
C VAL A 127 -1.20 1.59 -13.79
N LEU A 128 -2.00 0.66 -14.30
CA LEU A 128 -2.19 0.43 -15.73
C LEU A 128 -3.66 0.64 -16.05
N LEU A 129 -3.92 1.35 -17.13
CA LEU A 129 -5.26 1.57 -17.66
C LEU A 129 -5.38 0.82 -18.99
N ALA A 130 -6.52 0.17 -19.20
CA ALA A 130 -6.85 -0.36 -20.53
C ALA A 130 -7.01 0.80 -21.52
N GLU A 131 -6.77 0.55 -22.81
CA GLU A 131 -6.89 1.56 -23.84
C GLU A 131 -8.31 2.17 -23.88
N GLY A 132 -8.37 3.51 -23.98
CA GLY A 132 -9.61 4.27 -24.00
C GLY A 132 -10.33 4.31 -22.65
N THR A 133 -9.68 3.98 -21.54
CA THR A 133 -10.35 3.96 -20.22
C THR A 133 -10.82 5.35 -19.82
N VAL A 134 -9.98 6.38 -19.97
CA VAL A 134 -10.32 7.77 -19.59
C VAL A 134 -11.43 8.36 -20.45
N THR A 135 -11.49 7.99 -21.73
CA THR A 135 -12.53 8.48 -22.64
C THR A 135 -13.85 7.72 -22.46
N ARG A 136 -13.79 6.43 -22.16
CA ARG A 136 -14.95 5.56 -21.97
C ARG A 136 -15.59 5.73 -20.60
N LEU A 137 -14.80 5.91 -19.55
CA LEU A 137 -15.30 6.06 -18.18
C LEU A 137 -15.42 7.55 -17.82
N GLY A 138 -16.56 7.96 -17.30
CA GLY A 138 -16.66 9.26 -16.62
C GLY A 138 -15.90 9.25 -15.29
N GLU A 139 -15.49 10.43 -14.81
CA GLU A 139 -14.67 10.59 -13.59
C GLU A 139 -15.19 9.79 -12.39
N SER A 140 -16.50 9.88 -12.09
CA SER A 140 -17.10 9.16 -10.96
C SER A 140 -17.00 7.64 -11.11
N THR A 141 -17.23 7.11 -12.32
CA THR A 141 -17.09 5.68 -12.59
C THR A 141 -15.64 5.25 -12.51
N PHE A 142 -14.73 6.06 -13.05
CA PHE A 142 -13.29 5.82 -12.97
C PHE A 142 -12.81 5.75 -11.52
N VAL A 143 -13.20 6.71 -10.66
CA VAL A 143 -12.86 6.69 -9.23
C VAL A 143 -13.37 5.43 -8.56
N SER A 144 -14.61 5.01 -8.85
CA SER A 144 -15.15 3.76 -8.31
C SER A 144 -14.35 2.52 -8.74
N GLN A 145 -14.00 2.41 -10.03
CA GLN A 145 -13.19 1.31 -10.55
C GLN A 145 -11.76 1.32 -9.96
N LEU A 146 -11.17 2.52 -9.81
CA LEU A 146 -9.84 2.68 -9.25
C LEU A 146 -9.81 2.28 -7.78
N THR A 147 -10.78 2.74 -6.99
CA THR A 147 -10.91 2.34 -5.58
C THR A 147 -11.06 0.83 -5.46
N ALA A 148 -11.90 0.19 -6.29
CA ALA A 148 -12.05 -1.26 -6.29
C ALA A 148 -10.73 -1.99 -6.62
N ALA A 149 -9.98 -1.51 -7.61
CA ALA A 149 -8.67 -2.09 -7.97
C ALA A 149 -7.64 -1.95 -6.84
N VAL A 150 -7.60 -0.79 -6.17
CA VAL A 150 -6.71 -0.55 -5.02
C VAL A 150 -7.09 -1.46 -3.85
N GLN A 151 -8.37 -1.58 -3.51
CA GLN A 151 -8.83 -2.47 -2.43
C GLN A 151 -8.50 -3.94 -2.73
N ALA A 152 -8.69 -4.38 -3.97
CA ALA A 152 -8.30 -5.73 -4.38
C ALA A 152 -6.79 -5.97 -4.22
N MET A 153 -5.97 -4.97 -4.56
CA MET A 153 -4.52 -5.02 -4.40
C MET A 153 -4.09 -5.06 -2.92
N LEU A 154 -4.72 -4.24 -2.07
CA LEU A 154 -4.47 -4.23 -0.62
C LEU A 154 -4.83 -5.58 0.01
N ALA A 155 -6.00 -6.13 -0.32
CA ALA A 155 -6.41 -7.46 0.14
C ALA A 155 -5.44 -8.56 -0.31
N ASP A 156 -4.94 -8.47 -1.55
CA ASP A 156 -3.92 -9.38 -2.05
C ASP A 156 -2.60 -9.27 -1.27
N ARG A 157 -2.15 -8.03 -1.01
CA ARG A 157 -0.96 -7.75 -0.19
C ARG A 157 -1.10 -8.31 1.23
N GLU A 158 -2.24 -8.11 1.87
CA GLU A 158 -2.51 -8.60 3.23
C GLU A 158 -2.45 -10.12 3.30
N ARG A 159 -3.07 -10.82 2.35
CA ARG A 159 -2.99 -12.29 2.25
C ARG A 159 -1.54 -12.75 2.11
N LYS A 160 -0.75 -12.08 1.27
CA LYS A 160 0.65 -12.44 1.02
C LYS A 160 1.54 -12.18 2.24
N ILE A 161 1.32 -11.06 2.95
CA ILE A 161 2.03 -10.76 4.20
C ILE A 161 1.64 -11.75 5.31
N ALA A 162 0.35 -12.11 5.43
CA ALA A 162 -0.09 -13.11 6.39
C ALA A 162 0.57 -14.48 6.13
N ALA A 163 0.73 -14.86 4.85
CA ALA A 163 1.44 -16.08 4.45
C ALA A 163 2.92 -16.04 4.88
N LEU A 164 3.60 -14.92 4.63
CA LEU A 164 4.99 -14.72 5.04
C LEU A 164 5.15 -14.74 6.57
N LYS A 165 4.25 -14.10 7.31
CA LYS A 165 4.25 -14.15 8.78
C LYS A 165 4.12 -15.57 9.29
N ALA A 166 3.21 -16.37 8.70
CA ALA A 166 3.04 -17.76 9.09
C ALA A 166 4.30 -18.61 8.84
N GLU A 167 5.04 -18.32 7.77
CA GLU A 167 6.30 -18.99 7.42
C GLU A 167 7.45 -18.61 8.38
N PHE A 168 7.62 -17.32 8.69
CA PHE A 168 8.76 -16.83 9.47
C PHE A 168 8.55 -16.84 10.99
N LEU A 169 7.30 -16.82 11.46
CA LEU A 169 6.96 -16.82 12.89
C LEU A 169 6.49 -18.19 13.40
N ASP A 170 6.67 -19.24 12.59
CA ASP A 170 6.36 -20.64 12.90
C ASP A 170 4.94 -20.86 13.45
N LEU A 171 3.96 -20.10 12.92
CA LEU A 171 2.55 -20.18 13.35
C LEU A 171 1.83 -21.45 12.83
N GLY A 172 2.58 -22.48 12.40
CA GLY A 172 2.04 -23.70 11.80
C GLY A 172 1.30 -23.42 10.49
N VAL A 173 2.02 -23.39 9.36
CA VAL A 173 1.46 -23.08 8.04
C VAL A 173 0.40 -24.12 7.62
N PRO A 174 -0.91 -23.78 7.55
CA PRO A 174 -1.92 -24.74 7.11
C PRO A 174 -1.72 -25.05 5.62
N LYS A 175 -1.92 -26.30 5.19
CA LYS A 175 -1.65 -26.80 3.82
C LYS A 175 -2.22 -25.93 2.68
N ARG A 176 -3.33 -25.21 2.90
CA ARG A 176 -3.92 -24.26 1.93
C ARG A 176 -3.01 -23.06 1.61
N TRP A 177 -2.12 -22.68 2.51
CA TRP A 177 -1.18 -21.57 2.36
C TRP A 177 0.11 -21.97 1.64
N THR A 178 0.45 -23.26 1.62
CA THR A 178 1.65 -23.78 0.95
C THR A 178 1.59 -23.56 -0.57
N ALA A 179 0.41 -23.70 -1.17
CA ALA A 179 0.18 -23.37 -2.58
C ALA A 179 0.37 -21.87 -2.87
N LEU A 180 -0.09 -21.00 -1.97
CA LEU A 180 0.09 -19.54 -2.06
C LEU A 180 1.57 -19.16 -1.95
N LEU A 181 2.32 -19.76 -1.02
CA LEU A 181 3.77 -19.54 -0.87
C LEU A 181 4.56 -20.00 -2.09
N ASN A 182 4.21 -21.14 -2.67
CA ASN A 182 4.83 -21.62 -3.91
C ASN A 182 4.51 -20.69 -5.09
N HIS A 183 3.27 -20.20 -5.18
CA HIS A 183 2.90 -19.22 -6.19
C HIS A 183 3.68 -17.90 -6.02
N LEU A 184 3.78 -17.38 -4.79
CA LEU A 184 4.59 -16.20 -4.46
C LEU A 184 6.04 -16.34 -4.92
N ARG A 185 6.68 -17.47 -4.60
CA ARG A 185 8.06 -17.76 -5.00
C ARG A 185 8.21 -17.83 -6.52
N SER A 186 7.26 -18.45 -7.22
CA SER A 186 7.29 -18.53 -8.69
C SER A 186 7.11 -17.17 -9.36
N HIS A 187 6.21 -16.33 -8.82
CA HIS A 187 5.91 -15.02 -9.39
C HIS A 187 7.06 -14.03 -9.13
N ASN A 188 7.65 -14.07 -7.93
CA ASN A 188 8.83 -13.26 -7.61
C ASN A 188 10.04 -13.62 -8.47
N ARG A 189 10.27 -14.92 -8.75
CA ARG A 189 11.39 -15.35 -9.62
C ARG A 189 11.19 -15.05 -11.10
N ALA A 190 9.95 -15.02 -11.59
CA ALA A 190 9.66 -14.73 -12.99
C ALA A 190 9.79 -13.24 -13.35
N GLN A 191 9.98 -12.37 -12.34
CA GLN A 191 10.01 -10.92 -12.50
C GLN A 191 11.26 -10.26 -11.89
N ALA A 192 12.24 -11.06 -11.47
CA ALA A 192 13.60 -10.63 -11.10
C ALA A 192 14.54 -10.81 -12.29
#